data_AF-A0A7S0AX30-F1
#
_entry.id   AF-A0A7S0AX30-F1
#
_cell.length_a   1.000
_cell.length_b   1.000
_cell.length_c   1.000
_cell.angle_alpha   90.00
_cell.angle_beta   90.00
_cell.angle_gamma   90.00
#
_symmetry.space_group_name_H-M   'P 1'
#
loop_
_entity.id
_entity.type
_entity.pdbx_description
1 polymer ?
#
loop_
_entity_poly.entity_id
_entity_poly.type
_entity_poly.pdbx_seq_one_letter_code
_entity_poly.pdbx_strand_id
1 'polypeptide(L)'
;GEGNFYAAHHDYISHQKDRQCGPRILTFFLYLSDVEAGGGTSFPNLGPLTIMPKRGKALLWPSVRNDDPMRIDSRTRHEALPVEKGTKFAANAWIHQYDYVTAQRNGCN
;
A
#
# COMPACT_ATOMS: atom_id res chain seq x y z
N GLY A 1 13.90 3.82 -10.03
CA GLY A 1 14.92 4.86 -10.15
C GLY A 1 14.27 6.14 -10.62
N GLU A 2 15.06 7.12 -11.02
CA GLU A 2 14.58 8.39 -11.59
C GLU A 2 13.56 8.16 -12.71
N GLY A 3 12.53 9.01 -12.77
CA GLY A 3 11.41 8.93 -13.71
C GLY A 3 10.37 7.85 -13.40
N ASN A 4 10.72 6.79 -12.65
CA ASN A 4 9.76 5.73 -12.32
C ASN A 4 8.72 6.20 -11.30
N PHE A 5 7.49 5.78 -11.50
CA PHE A 5 6.33 6.04 -10.65
C PHE A 5 5.46 4.78 -10.53
N TYR A 6 4.45 4.83 -9.67
CA TYR A 6 3.41 3.80 -9.62
C TYR A 6 2.04 4.46 -9.54
N ALA A 7 1.22 4.21 -10.56
CA ALA A 7 -0.05 4.90 -10.75
C ALA A 7 -1.01 4.71 -9.57
N ALA A 8 -1.91 5.67 -9.41
CA ALA A 8 -2.87 5.66 -8.31
C ALA A 8 -3.78 4.43 -8.33
N HIS A 9 -3.74 3.67 -7.24
CA HIS A 9 -4.41 2.39 -7.06
C HIS A 9 -4.89 2.23 -5.60
N HIS A 10 -5.47 1.08 -5.30
CA HIS A 10 -5.86 0.71 -3.95
C HIS A 10 -5.35 -0.69 -3.64
N ASP A 11 -4.94 -0.92 -2.39
CA ASP A 11 -4.52 -2.25 -1.93
C ASP A 11 -5.70 -3.20 -1.65
N TYR A 12 -6.93 -2.71 -1.73
CA TYR A 12 -8.13 -3.53 -1.55
C TYR A 12 -8.44 -4.20 -2.87
N ILE A 13 -8.62 -5.53 -2.84
CA ILE A 13 -8.90 -6.33 -4.02
C ILE A 13 -10.29 -6.94 -3.86
N SER A 14 -11.26 -6.45 -4.63
CA SER A 14 -12.67 -6.84 -4.46
C SER A 14 -12.91 -8.34 -4.56
N HIS A 15 -12.21 -9.04 -5.44
CA HIS A 15 -12.37 -10.49 -5.61
C HIS A 15 -11.76 -11.31 -4.47
N GLN A 16 -10.93 -10.73 -3.59
CA GLN A 16 -10.40 -11.42 -2.41
C GLN A 16 -11.42 -11.49 -1.28
N LYS A 17 -12.52 -10.72 -1.35
CA LYS A 17 -13.60 -10.74 -0.37
C LYS A 17 -14.18 -12.14 -0.16
N ASP A 18 -14.31 -12.89 -1.25
CA ASP A 18 -14.91 -14.22 -1.26
C ASP A 18 -13.86 -15.34 -1.22
N ARG A 19 -12.58 -14.99 -1.02
CA ARG A 19 -11.47 -15.95 -0.93
C ARG A 19 -11.15 -16.29 0.52
N GLN A 20 -10.50 -17.44 0.71
CA GLN A 20 -10.11 -17.95 2.03
C GLN A 20 -9.22 -16.97 2.81
N CYS A 21 -8.37 -16.19 2.14
CA CYS A 21 -7.53 -15.18 2.79
C CYS A 21 -8.29 -13.89 3.15
N GLY A 22 -9.45 -13.64 2.56
CA GLY A 22 -10.14 -12.37 2.69
C GLY A 22 -9.36 -11.19 2.07
N PRO A 23 -9.92 -9.96 2.17
CA PRO A 23 -9.27 -8.77 1.64
C PRO A 23 -7.98 -8.44 2.41
N ARG A 24 -7.09 -7.69 1.78
CA ARG A 24 -6.00 -6.98 2.46
C ARG A 24 -6.61 -5.87 3.30
N ILE A 25 -6.42 -5.92 4.61
CA ILE A 25 -7.02 -4.98 5.57
C ILE A 25 -6.08 -3.88 6.01
N LEU A 26 -4.77 -4.14 6.01
CA LEU A 26 -3.73 -3.18 6.35
C LEU A 26 -2.57 -3.31 5.37
N THR A 27 -1.92 -2.18 5.08
CA THR A 27 -0.65 -2.15 4.38
C THR A 27 0.41 -1.56 5.30
N PHE A 28 1.50 -2.30 5.51
CA PHE A 28 2.72 -1.81 6.14
C PHE A 28 3.75 -1.53 5.05
N PHE A 29 4.20 -0.28 4.94
CA PHE A 29 5.12 0.17 3.90
C PHE A 29 6.35 0.81 4.51
N LEU A 30 7.53 0.30 4.19
CA LEU A 30 8.81 0.73 4.75
C LEU A 30 9.69 1.34 3.66
N TYR A 31 10.13 2.58 3.85
CA TYR A 31 11.19 3.15 3.02
C TYR A 31 12.56 2.61 3.44
N LEU A 32 13.29 2.03 2.49
CA LEU A 32 14.60 1.43 2.70
C LEU A 32 15.76 2.33 2.25
N SER A 33 15.46 3.41 1.53
CA SER A 33 16.44 4.43 1.14
C SER A 33 15.96 5.84 1.45
N ASP A 34 16.95 6.72 1.62
CA ASP A 34 16.76 8.14 1.42
C ASP A 34 16.69 8.41 -0.09
N VAL A 35 15.80 9.32 -0.51
CA VAL A 35 15.68 9.75 -1.90
C VAL A 35 15.99 11.23 -1.96
N GLU A 36 16.76 11.65 -2.96
CA GLU A 36 17.26 13.03 -3.05
C GLU A 36 16.15 14.01 -3.44
N ALA A 37 15.29 13.64 -4.39
CA ALA A 37 14.12 14.42 -4.80
C ALA A 37 12.98 13.55 -5.34
N GLY A 38 11.74 13.98 -5.14
CA GLY A 38 10.53 13.24 -5.53
C GLY A 38 10.31 11.93 -4.76
N GLY A 39 9.59 10.99 -5.38
CA GLY A 39 9.39 9.63 -4.85
C GLY A 39 8.40 9.52 -3.69
N GLY A 40 7.60 10.56 -3.42
CA GLY A 40 6.60 10.57 -2.36
C GLY A 40 5.54 9.48 -2.52
N THR A 41 4.98 9.01 -1.41
CA THR A 41 3.73 8.24 -1.42
C THR A 41 2.58 9.22 -1.18
N SER A 42 1.70 9.38 -2.17
CA SER A 42 0.60 10.35 -2.17
C SER A 42 -0.75 9.68 -1.94
N PHE A 43 -1.58 10.28 -1.09
CA PHE A 43 -2.95 9.90 -0.75
C PHE A 43 -3.89 11.08 -1.14
N PRO A 44 -4.33 11.16 -2.40
CA PRO A 44 -5.09 12.31 -2.91
C PRO A 44 -6.45 12.52 -2.23
N ASN A 45 -7.05 11.45 -1.68
CA ASN A 45 -8.38 11.49 -1.07
C ASN A 45 -8.34 11.75 0.45
N LEU A 46 -7.16 11.89 1.05
CA LEU A 46 -6.96 12.05 2.48
C LEU A 46 -6.43 13.46 2.80
N GLY A 47 -7.21 14.49 2.47
CA GLY A 47 -6.82 15.88 2.70
C GLY A 47 -5.52 16.27 1.96
N PRO A 48 -5.42 15.86 0.68
CA PRO A 48 -4.17 15.68 -0.08
C PRO A 48 -2.89 15.52 0.76
N LEU A 49 -2.59 14.28 1.14
CA LEU A 49 -1.41 13.96 1.97
C LEU A 49 -0.31 13.32 1.13
N THR A 50 0.92 13.85 1.19
CA THR A 50 2.10 13.21 0.59
C THR A 50 3.18 13.01 1.62
N ILE A 51 3.72 11.80 1.68
CA ILE A 51 4.79 11.43 2.60
C ILE A 51 6.06 11.23 1.79
N MET A 52 7.08 12.03 2.10
CA MET A 52 8.38 11.89 1.45
C MET A 52 9.19 10.72 2.02
N PRO A 53 9.88 9.96 1.16
CA PRO A 53 10.73 8.84 1.57
C PRO A 53 11.87 9.31 2.48
N LYS A 54 12.10 8.53 3.54
CA LYS A 54 13.26 8.63 4.43
C LYS A 54 13.57 7.23 4.91
N ARG A 55 14.82 6.79 4.84
CA ARG A 55 15.21 5.44 5.28
C ARG A 55 14.73 5.19 6.72
N GLY A 56 14.06 4.06 6.92
CA GLY A 56 13.51 3.65 8.22
C GLY A 56 12.13 4.23 8.55
N LYS A 57 11.61 5.20 7.79
CA LYS A 57 10.24 5.67 7.95
C LYS A 57 9.27 4.59 7.46
N ALA A 58 8.37 4.19 8.35
CA ALA A 58 7.30 3.26 8.07
C ALA A 58 5.94 3.99 8.01
N LEU A 59 5.07 3.51 7.14
CA LEU A 59 3.69 3.93 7.01
C LEU A 59 2.82 2.70 7.27
N LEU A 60 1.73 2.91 7.98
CA LEU A 60 0.70 1.91 8.22
C LEU A 60 -0.65 2.54 7.92
N TRP A 61 -1.44 1.94 7.03
CA TRP A 61 -2.79 2.42 6.74
C TRP A 61 -3.77 1.26 6.53
N PRO A 62 -5.06 1.45 6.85
CA PRO A 62 -6.10 0.49 6.54
C PRO A 62 -6.56 0.60 5.09
N SER A 63 -6.76 -0.56 4.46
CA SER A 63 -7.39 -0.65 3.14
C SER A 63 -8.93 -0.72 3.23
N VAL A 64 -9.44 -0.92 4.44
CA VAL A 64 -10.86 -1.17 4.73
C VAL A 64 -11.37 -0.21 5.79
N ARG A 65 -12.69 -0.09 5.89
CA ARG A 65 -13.31 0.78 6.89
C ARG A 65 -13.20 0.16 8.28
N ASN A 66 -13.17 1.02 9.29
CA ASN A 66 -13.14 0.58 10.70
C ASN A 66 -14.46 -0.06 11.16
N ASP A 67 -15.58 0.32 10.55
CA ASP A 67 -16.93 -0.18 10.84
C ASP A 67 -17.27 -1.44 10.04
N ASP A 68 -16.54 -1.73 8.97
CA ASP A 68 -16.73 -2.91 8.14
C ASP A 68 -15.42 -3.31 7.44
N PRO A 69 -14.71 -4.35 7.92
CA PRO A 69 -13.44 -4.81 7.34
C PRO A 69 -13.62 -5.50 5.97
N MET A 70 -14.85 -5.63 5.48
CA MET A 70 -15.18 -6.15 4.15
C MET A 70 -15.53 -5.04 3.16
N ARG A 71 -15.40 -3.76 3.56
CA ARG A 71 -15.63 -2.60 2.71
C ARG A 71 -14.37 -1.76 2.57
N ILE A 72 -14.04 -1.43 1.33
CA ILE A 72 -12.95 -0.53 0.95
C ILE A 72 -13.04 0.85 1.62
N ASP A 73 -11.91 1.37 2.09
CA ASP A 73 -11.79 2.78 2.50
C ASP A 73 -11.15 3.62 1.40
N SER A 74 -12.01 4.23 0.56
CA SER A 74 -11.60 4.99 -0.63
C SER A 74 -10.66 6.16 -0.36
N ARG A 75 -10.53 6.61 0.89
CA ARG A 75 -9.58 7.65 1.31
C ARG A 75 -8.13 7.20 1.14
N THR A 76 -7.88 5.89 1.19
CA THR A 76 -6.53 5.30 1.14
C THR A 76 -6.07 4.89 -0.27
N ARG A 77 -6.81 5.31 -1.31
CA ARG A 77 -6.29 5.32 -2.68
C ARG A 77 -4.98 6.10 -2.71
N HIS A 78 -3.94 5.51 -3.28
CA HIS A 78 -2.59 6.07 -3.20
C HIS A 78 -1.76 5.78 -4.44
N GLU A 79 -0.68 6.54 -4.60
CA GLU A 79 0.28 6.43 -5.70
C GLU A 79 1.71 6.65 -5.20
N ALA A 80 2.68 6.13 -5.97
CA ALA A 80 4.06 6.55 -5.82
C ALA A 80 4.35 7.63 -6.87
N LEU A 81 4.62 8.84 -6.41
CA LEU A 81 5.04 9.95 -7.26
C LEU A 81 6.39 9.63 -7.93
N PRO A 82 6.67 10.22 -9.11
CA PRO A 82 7.95 10.03 -9.79
C PRO A 82 9.14 10.33 -8.89
N VAL A 83 10.18 9.50 -8.95
CA VAL A 83 11.49 9.86 -8.38
C VAL A 83 12.13 10.88 -9.30
N GLU A 84 12.45 12.07 -8.79
CA GLU A 84 13.09 13.13 -9.56
C GLU A 84 14.60 12.99 -9.54
N LYS A 85 15.17 12.58 -8.39
CA LYS A 85 16.61 12.34 -8.25
C LYS A 85 16.92 11.23 -7.24
N GLY A 86 17.84 10.34 -7.61
CA GLY A 86 18.29 9.22 -6.78
C GLY A 86 17.48 7.93 -6.97
N THR A 87 17.48 7.04 -5.97
CA THR A 87 16.79 5.75 -6.05
C THR A 87 15.96 5.46 -4.81
N LYS A 88 14.68 5.14 -5.03
CA LYS A 88 13.73 4.69 -4.01
C LYS A 88 13.73 3.17 -3.89
N PHE A 89 14.14 2.66 -2.73
CA PHE A 89 13.91 1.30 -2.29
C PHE A 89 12.82 1.31 -1.21
N ALA A 90 11.89 0.37 -1.29
CA ALA A 90 10.85 0.18 -0.29
C ALA A 90 10.45 -1.30 -0.19
N ALA A 91 9.92 -1.67 0.96
CA ALA A 91 9.27 -2.97 1.17
C ALA A 91 7.80 -2.73 1.52
N ASN A 92 6.92 -3.58 1.00
CA ASN A 92 5.52 -3.61 1.39
C ASN A 92 5.18 -4.97 2.03
N ALA A 93 4.29 -4.94 3.01
CA ALA A 93 3.66 -6.12 3.57
C ALA A 93 2.16 -5.87 3.63
N TRP A 94 1.38 -6.73 2.98
CA TRP A 94 -0.07 -6.72 3.05
C TRP A 94 -0.54 -7.70 4.10
N ILE A 95 -1.40 -7.22 5.00
CA ILE A 95 -2.00 -8.02 6.06
C ILE A 95 -3.42 -8.34 5.62
N HIS A 96 -3.73 -9.63 5.57
CA HIS A 96 -5.04 -10.14 5.17
C HIS A 96 -5.98 -10.30 6.37
N GLN A 97 -7.29 -10.23 6.15
CA GLN A 97 -8.31 -10.43 7.18
C GLN A 97 -8.26 -11.84 7.79
N TYR A 98 -7.92 -12.84 6.99
CA TYR A 98 -7.85 -14.24 7.40
C TYR A 98 -6.48 -14.84 7.07
N ASP A 99 -6.27 -16.11 7.43
CA ASP A 99 -5.01 -16.82 7.20
C ASP A 99 -4.65 -16.87 5.71
N TYR A 100 -3.67 -16.05 5.34
CA TYR A 100 -3.14 -16.00 3.98
C TYR A 100 -2.24 -17.20 3.66
N VAL A 101 -1.46 -17.71 4.61
CA VAL A 101 -0.46 -18.77 4.33
C VAL A 101 -1.15 -20.06 3.95
N THR A 102 -2.14 -20.48 4.75
CA THR A 102 -2.90 -21.70 4.45
C THR A 102 -3.73 -21.52 3.18
N ALA A 103 -4.36 -20.37 2.99
CA ALA A 103 -5.13 -20.05 1.78
C ALA A 103 -4.26 -20.09 0.50
N GLN A 104 -3.05 -19.52 0.56
CA GLN A 104 -2.10 -19.51 -0.56
C GLN A 104 -1.63 -20.93 -0.89
N ARG A 105 -1.32 -21.75 0.13
CA ARG A 105 -0.98 -23.18 -0.06
C ARG A 105 -2.11 -23.96 -0.72
N ASN A 106 -3.35 -23.55 -0.50
CA ASN A 106 -4.55 -24.14 -1.09
C ASN A 106 -4.97 -23.51 -2.43
N GLY A 107 -4.14 -22.64 -3.03
CA GLY A 107 -4.35 -22.11 -4.38
C GLY A 107 -5.10 -20.77 -4.48
N CYS A 108 -5.22 -19.99 -3.40
CA CYS A 108 -5.57 -18.58 -3.53
C CYS A 108 -4.41 -17.83 -4.22
N ASN A 109 -4.60 -17.33 -5.45
CA ASN A 109 -3.68 -16.42 -6.15
C ASN A 109 -4.38 -15.10 -6.45
#